data_AF-A0A6G1L598-F1
#
_entry.id   AF-A0A6G1L598-F1
#
_cell.length_a   1.000
_cell.length_b   1.000
_cell.length_c   1.000
_cell.angle_alpha   90.00
_cell.angle_beta   90.00
_cell.angle_gamma   90.00
#
_symmetry.space_group_name_H-M   'P 1'
#
loop_
_entity.id
_entity.type
_entity.pdbx_description
1 polymer ?
#
loop_
_entity_poly.entity_id
_entity_poly.type
_entity_poly.pdbx_seq_one_letter_code
_entity_poly.pdbx_strand_id
1 'polypeptide(L)'
;MGKAQKALKAFIEGIPESKLTNLTKSIGTLYKDDDFRLDMQGMTSDDPAKHNLQVQVNNGTAISTLKKAAPKTVAGPVLVAAGTSASDVRSELLGMMLI
;
A
#
# COMPACT_ATOMS: atom_id res chain seq x y z
N MET A 1 14.82 -9.70 8.08
CA MET A 1 13.49 -9.59 7.45
C MET A 1 12.94 -10.97 7.11
N GLY A 2 11.72 -11.28 7.57
CA GLY A 2 11.01 -12.53 7.25
C GLY A 2 10.57 -12.60 5.79
N LYS A 3 10.12 -13.78 5.32
CA LYS A 3 9.66 -13.99 3.92
C LYS A 3 8.54 -13.02 3.53
N ALA A 4 7.60 -12.78 4.44
CA ALA A 4 6.49 -11.85 4.25
C ALA A 4 6.94 -10.39 4.10
N GLN A 5 7.82 -9.92 4.99
CA GLN A 5 8.41 -8.58 4.90
C GLN A 5 9.18 -8.37 3.59
N LYS A 6 9.97 -9.36 3.17
CA LYS A 6 10.71 -9.28 1.91
C LYS A 6 9.77 -9.17 0.70
N ALA A 7 8.70 -9.96 0.69
CA ALA A 7 7.71 -9.91 -0.37
C ALA A 7 6.92 -8.60 -0.39
N LEU A 8 6.52 -8.09 0.79
CA LEU A 8 5.85 -6.80 0.92
C LEU A 8 6.76 -5.65 0.45
N LYS A 9 8.04 -5.68 0.85
CA LYS A 9 9.03 -4.72 0.38
C LYS A 9 9.17 -4.77 -1.15
N ALA A 10 9.32 -5.96 -1.72
CA ALA A 10 9.41 -6.14 -3.17
C ALA A 10 8.14 -5.66 -3.89
N PHE A 11 6.96 -5.89 -3.31
CA PHE A 11 5.71 -5.36 -3.82
C PHE A 11 5.75 -3.83 -3.84
N ILE A 12 6.06 -3.17 -2.72
CA ILE A 12 6.09 -1.70 -2.61
C ILE A 12 7.11 -1.09 -3.59
N GLU A 13 8.30 -1.67 -3.69
CA GLU A 13 9.34 -1.24 -4.63
C GLU A 13 8.91 -1.46 -6.10
N GLY A 14 8.12 -2.50 -6.36
CA GLY A 14 7.59 -2.84 -7.68
C GLY A 14 6.36 -2.04 -8.12
N ILE A 15 5.71 -1.27 -7.23
CA ILE A 15 4.55 -0.44 -7.60
C ILE A 15 5.02 0.63 -8.59
N PRO A 16 4.48 0.69 -9.83
CA PRO A 16 4.89 1.70 -10.79
C PRO A 16 4.53 3.11 -10.32
N GLU A 17 5.39 4.09 -10.59
CA GLU A 17 5.23 5.45 -10.08
C GLU A 17 3.93 6.12 -10.54
N SER A 18 3.46 5.78 -11.74
CA SER A 18 2.17 6.24 -12.27
C SER A 18 0.97 5.89 -11.39
N LYS A 19 1.09 4.85 -10.55
CA LYS A 19 0.07 4.44 -9.58
C LYS A 19 0.15 5.18 -8.25
N LEU A 20 1.25 5.89 -8.01
CA LEU A 20 1.51 6.65 -6.77
C LEU A 20 1.44 8.17 -6.98
N THR A 21 1.59 8.66 -8.21
CA THR A 21 1.58 10.10 -8.51
C THR A 21 0.24 10.63 -9.01
N ASN A 22 -0.53 9.85 -9.76
CA ASN A 22 -1.82 10.26 -10.31
C ASN A 22 -3.00 9.63 -9.54
N LEU A 23 -2.98 9.80 -8.22
CA LEU A 23 -3.99 9.25 -7.33
C LEU A 23 -5.34 9.91 -7.62
N THR A 24 -6.30 9.12 -8.08
CA THR A 24 -7.68 9.57 -8.22
C THR A 24 -8.32 9.71 -6.84
N LYS A 25 -9.25 10.65 -6.68
CA LYS A 25 -10.06 10.81 -5.46
C LYS A 25 -11.02 9.64 -5.18
N SER A 26 -11.07 8.65 -6.05
CA SER A 26 -12.00 7.52 -5.96
C SER A 26 -11.42 6.40 -5.09
N ILE A 27 -12.19 5.97 -4.10
CA ILE A 27 -11.86 4.81 -3.26
C ILE A 27 -11.74 3.58 -4.15
N GLY A 28 -10.68 2.78 -3.97
CA GLY A 28 -10.51 1.54 -4.70
C GLY A 28 -9.06 1.05 -4.79
N THR A 29 -8.88 -0.07 -5.49
CA THR A 29 -7.57 -0.70 -5.68
C THR A 29 -6.77 0.00 -6.77
N LEU A 30 -5.63 0.59 -6.39
CA LEU A 30 -4.74 1.29 -7.31
C LEU A 30 -3.83 0.31 -8.06
N TYR A 31 -3.33 -0.69 -7.33
CA TYR A 31 -2.40 -1.69 -7.83
C TYR A 31 -2.58 -2.99 -7.06
N LYS A 32 -2.39 -4.13 -7.72
CA LYS A 32 -2.44 -5.44 -7.08
C LYS A 32 -1.53 -6.42 -7.82
N ASP A 33 -1.03 -7.40 -7.09
CA ASP A 33 -0.39 -8.59 -7.62
C ASP A 33 -1.13 -9.84 -7.09
N ASP A 34 -0.47 -10.99 -7.08
CA ASP A 34 -1.07 -12.25 -6.59
C ASP A 34 -1.19 -12.28 -5.06
N ASP A 35 -0.31 -11.60 -4.33
CA ASP A 35 -0.17 -11.71 -2.87
C ASP A 35 -0.71 -10.48 -2.11
N PHE A 36 -0.67 -9.30 -2.73
CA PHE A 36 -0.92 -7.98 -2.14
C PHE A 36 -1.75 -7.09 -3.06
N ARG A 37 -2.35 -6.07 -2.45
CA ARG A 37 -3.01 -4.97 -3.16
C ARG A 37 -2.79 -3.66 -2.42
N LEU A 38 -2.55 -2.61 -3.18
CA LEU A 38 -2.56 -1.23 -2.75
C LEU A 38 -3.96 -0.67 -2.95
N ASP A 39 -4.64 -0.37 -1.85
CA ASP A 39 -5.97 0.25 -1.82
C ASP A 39 -5.88 1.70 -1.36
N MET A 40 -6.68 2.55 -2.02
CA MET A 40 -6.97 3.93 -1.61
C MET A 40 -8.28 3.91 -0.82
N GLN A 41 -8.21 4.10 0.50
CA GLN A 41 -9.34 4.00 1.44
C GLN A 41 -10.12 5.32 1.60
N GLY A 42 -9.84 6.31 0.76
CA GLY A 42 -10.47 7.63 0.77
C GLY A 42 -9.47 8.76 1.02
N MET A 43 -10.00 9.98 1.05
CA MET A 43 -9.22 11.16 1.44
C MET A 43 -9.51 11.53 2.89
N THR A 44 -8.51 12.07 3.58
CA THR A 44 -8.72 12.69 4.90
C THR A 44 -9.53 13.97 4.77
N SER A 45 -10.16 14.38 5.87
CA SER A 45 -10.90 15.64 5.96
C SER A 45 -10.01 16.83 6.32
N ASP A 46 -8.68 16.63 6.35
CA ASP A 46 -7.70 17.69 6.63
C ASP A 46 -7.62 18.67 5.45
N ASP A 47 -7.11 19.88 5.71
CA ASP A 47 -6.78 20.86 4.68
C ASP A 47 -5.25 21.06 4.63
N PRO A 48 -4.54 20.59 3.58
CA PRO A 48 -5.05 19.94 2.38
C PRO A 48 -5.37 18.44 2.57
N ALA A 49 -6.40 17.96 1.87
CA ALA A 49 -6.85 16.57 1.95
C ALA A 49 -5.77 15.59 1.46
N LYS A 50 -5.52 14.53 2.24
CA LYS A 50 -4.50 13.52 1.94
C LYS A 50 -5.15 12.21 1.53
N HIS A 51 -4.59 11.52 0.54
CA HIS A 51 -5.00 10.18 0.12
C HIS A 51 -4.53 9.17 1.17
N ASN A 52 -5.46 8.37 1.68
CA ASN A 52 -5.15 7.30 2.61
C ASN A 52 -4.84 6.02 1.83
N LEU A 53 -3.56 5.67 1.77
CA LEU A 53 -3.07 4.47 1.09
C LEU A 53 -2.79 3.36 2.10
N GLN A 54 -3.23 2.15 1.75
CA GLN A 54 -3.02 0.96 2.56
C GLN A 54 -2.65 -0.23 1.66
N VAL A 55 -1.65 -1.00 2.09
CA VAL A 55 -1.33 -2.28 1.47
C VAL A 55 -1.99 -3.39 2.27
N GLN A 56 -2.85 -4.15 1.60
CA GLN A 56 -3.55 -5.30 2.13
C GLN A 56 -3.06 -6.58 1.46
N VAL A 57 -3.21 -7.70 2.15
CA VAL A 57 -2.91 -9.02 1.59
C VAL A 57 -4.12 -9.55 0.84
N ASN A 58 -3.92 -10.11 -0.35
CA ASN A 58 -4.98 -10.73 -1.13
C ASN A 58 -5.44 -12.06 -0.54
N ASN A 59 -6.73 -12.34 -0.68
CA ASN A 59 -7.30 -13.61 -0.28
C ASN A 59 -6.81 -14.70 -1.26
N GLY A 60 -5.91 -15.57 -0.80
CA GLY A 60 -5.24 -16.55 -1.66
C GLY A 60 -3.71 -16.41 -1.77
N THR A 61 -3.09 -15.50 -1.00
CA THR A 61 -1.62 -15.36 -0.99
C THR A 61 -0.89 -16.70 -0.90
N ALA A 62 0.15 -16.86 -1.72
CA ALA A 62 1.05 -18.01 -1.70
C ALA A 62 1.96 -18.01 -0.46
N ILE A 63 2.05 -16.87 0.25
CA ILE A 63 2.89 -16.70 1.42
C ILE A 63 2.14 -17.25 2.64
N SER A 64 2.55 -18.44 3.08
CA SER A 64 1.92 -19.17 4.20
C SER A 64 1.84 -18.35 5.50
N THR A 65 2.83 -17.50 5.79
CA THR A 65 2.82 -16.62 6.96
C THR A 65 1.78 -15.49 6.84
N LEU A 66 1.48 -15.05 5.62
CA LEU A 66 0.47 -14.03 5.33
C LEU A 66 -0.93 -14.59 5.16
N LYS A 67 -1.10 -15.90 4.90
CA LYS A 67 -2.43 -16.54 4.88
C LYS A 67 -3.22 -16.30 6.17
N LYS A 68 -2.53 -16.25 7.32
CA LYS A 68 -3.15 -15.93 8.62
C LYS A 68 -3.48 -14.44 8.77
N ALA A 69 -2.77 -13.59 8.04
CA ALA A 69 -2.97 -12.16 8.03
C ALA A 69 -3.96 -11.73 6.94
N ALA A 70 -4.23 -12.53 5.90
CA ALA A 70 -5.16 -12.17 4.84
C ALA A 70 -6.63 -12.18 5.34
N PRO A 71 -7.49 -11.23 4.91
CA PRO A 71 -7.21 -10.03 4.11
C PRO A 71 -7.03 -8.78 4.98
N LYS A 72 -6.01 -8.72 5.84
CA LYS A 72 -5.71 -7.55 6.69
C LYS A 72 -4.67 -6.64 6.04
N THR A 73 -4.66 -5.40 6.50
CA THR A 73 -3.62 -4.40 6.20
C THR A 73 -2.29 -4.83 6.78
N VAL A 74 -1.25 -4.81 5.95
CA VAL A 74 0.13 -5.17 6.31
C VAL A 74 1.12 -4.02 6.15
N ALA A 75 0.73 -2.95 5.44
CA ALA A 75 1.43 -1.67 5.48
C ALA A 75 0.43 -0.50 5.45
N GLY A 76 0.69 0.52 6.27
CA GLY A 76 -0.15 1.72 6.38
C GLY A 76 -1.09 1.73 7.59
N PRO A 77 -1.93 2.76 7.74
CA PRO A 77 -2.25 3.82 6.78
C PRO A 77 -1.12 4.82 6.50
N VAL A 78 -0.91 5.15 5.23
CA VAL A 78 0.00 6.21 4.77
C VAL A 78 -0.82 7.35 4.18
N LEU A 79 -0.57 8.59 4.63
CA LEU A 79 -1.33 9.76 4.23
C LEU A 79 -0.54 10.59 3.21
N VAL A 80 -0.92 10.48 1.95
CA VAL A 80 -0.20 11.08 0.83
C VAL A 80 -0.89 12.35 0.34
N ALA A 81 -0.21 13.49 0.39
CA ALA A 81 -0.76 14.72 -0.16
C ALA A 81 -0.79 14.68 -1.71
N ALA A 82 -1.67 15.46 -2.33
CA ALA A 82 -1.68 15.60 -3.77
C ALA A 82 -0.34 16.22 -4.23
N GLY A 83 0.39 15.51 -5.10
CA GLY A 83 1.70 15.95 -5.61
C GLY A 83 2.92 15.38 -4.89
N THR A 84 2.75 14.52 -3.87
CA THR A 84 3.86 13.78 -3.27
C THR A 84 4.51 12.84 -4.29
N SER A 85 5.84 12.74 -4.26
CA SER A 85 6.60 11.88 -5.16
C SER A 85 6.35 10.40 -4.86
N ALA A 86 6.31 9.56 -5.90
CA ALA A 86 6.18 8.11 -5.72
C ALA A 86 7.25 7.53 -4.77
N SER A 87 8.48 8.04 -4.82
CA SER A 87 9.58 7.62 -3.95
C SER A 87 9.32 7.91 -2.46
N ASP A 88 8.70 9.05 -2.15
CA ASP A 88 8.36 9.42 -0.77
C ASP A 88 7.25 8.49 -0.25
N VAL A 89 6.23 8.25 -1.07
CA VAL A 89 5.14 7.31 -0.76
C VAL A 89 5.67 5.90 -0.51
N ARG A 90 6.58 5.41 -1.37
CA ARG A 90 7.23 4.10 -1.17
C ARG A 90 8.00 4.07 0.14
N SER A 91 8.75 5.12 0.45
CA SER A 91 9.55 5.20 1.68
C SER A 91 8.65 5.20 2.93
N GLU A 92 7.53 5.92 2.91
CA GLU A 92 6.55 5.89 3.99
C GLU A 92 5.88 4.52 4.13
N LEU A 93 5.48 3.89 3.02
CA LEU A 93 4.91 2.54 3.02
C LEU A 93 5.89 1.50 3.58
N LEU A 94 7.17 1.61 3.23
CA LEU A 94 8.22 0.76 3.77
C LEU A 94 8.46 1.01 5.27
N GLY A 95 8.34 2.26 5.72
CA GLY A 95 8.42 2.64 7.14
C GLY A 95 7.22 2.16 7.97
N MET A 96 6.05 2.02 7.33
CA MET A 96 4.78 1.63 7.95
C MET A 96 4.45 0.13 7.78
N MET A 97 5.46 -0.73 7.56
CA MET A 97 5.26 -2.18 7.51
C MET A 97 4.90 -2.74 8.91
N LEU A 98 3.77 -3.43 9.01
CA LEU A 98 3.21 -3.96 10.27
C LEU A 98 3.56 -5.43 10.55
N ILE A 99 4.30 -6.06 9.63
CA ILE A 99 4.67 -7.48 9.65
C ILE A 99 6.19 -7.63 9.67
#